data_AF-G9GB23-F1
#
_entry.id   AF-G9GB23-F1
#
_cell.length_a   1.000
_cell.length_b   1.000
_cell.length_c   1.000
_cell.angle_alpha   90.00
_cell.angle_beta   90.00
_cell.angle_gamma   90.00
#
_symmetry.space_group_name_H-M   'P 1'
#
loop_
_entity.id
_entity.type
_entity.pdbx_description
1 polymer ?
#
loop_
_entity_poly.entity_id
_entity_poly.type
_entity_poly.pdbx_seq_one_letter_code
_entity_poly.pdbx_strand_id
1 'polypeptide(L)' 'MDRVKVGILFGGCSEEHPISVKSAQEVAQHLDVEKYEPFYVGITTSG' A
#
# COMPACT_ATOMS: atom_id res chain seq x y z
N MET A 1 -21.28 10.16 2.54
CA MET A 1 -19.99 10.79 2.90
C MET A 1 -18.99 10.33 1.88
N ASP A 2 -18.17 11.23 1.34
CA ASP A 2 -17.09 10.82 0.44
C ASP A 2 -16.05 10.02 1.22
N ARG A 3 -15.58 8.92 0.63
CA ARG A 3 -14.54 8.07 1.22
C ARG A 3 -13.24 8.85 1.33
N VAL A 4 -12.48 8.59 2.39
CA VAL A 4 -11.17 9.23 2.57
C VAL A 4 -10.17 8.59 1.61
N LYS A 5 -9.55 9.42 0.77
CA LYS A 5 -8.51 8.97 -0.17
C LYS A 5 -7.21 8.69 0.58
N VAL A 6 -6.66 7.49 0.42
CA VAL A 6 -5.44 7.06 1.13
C VAL A 6 -4.41 6.54 0.13
N GLY A 7 -3.24 7.17 0.09
CA GLY A 7 -2.09 6.66 -0.65
C GLY A 7 -1.32 5.63 0.16
N ILE A 8 -1.16 4.42 -0.38
CA ILE A 8 -0.39 3.33 0.22
C ILE A 8 0.87 3.13 -0.60
N LEU A 9 2.01 3.59 -0.06
CA LEU A 9 3.33 3.45 -0.66
C LEU A 9 4.01 2.20 -0.11
N PHE A 10 4.58 1.38 -0.98
CA PHE A 10 5.23 0.13 -0.58
C PHE A 10 6.30 -0.31 -1.59
N GLY A 11 7.08 -1.33 -1.23
CA GLY A 11 8.25 -1.77 -1.98
C GLY A 11 9.49 -0.96 -1.60
N GLY A 12 10.11 -0.31 -2.59
CA GLY A 12 11.29 0.55 -2.40
C GLY A 12 12.62 -0.12 -2.75
N CYS A 13 13.67 0.69 -2.87
CA CYS A 13 15.05 0.27 -3.03
C CYS A 13 15.65 -0.13 -1.67
N SER A 14 15.23 -1.29 -1.15
CA SER A 14 15.66 -1.85 0.14
C SER A 14 15.68 -3.38 0.07
N GLU A 15 16.53 -4.03 0.87
CA GLU A 15 16.49 -5.49 1.07
C GLU A 15 15.16 -5.98 1.66
N GLU A 16 14.44 -5.10 2.34
CA GLU A 16 13.11 -5.36 2.89
C GLU A 16 11.99 -5.10 1.86
N HIS A 17 12.30 -4.79 0.59
CA HIS A 17 11.33 -4.67 -0.49
C HIS A 17 10.24 -5.77 -0.47
N PRO A 18 10.58 -7.08 -0.45
CA PRO A 18 9.56 -8.13 -0.41
C PRO A 18 8.76 -8.14 0.91
N ILE A 19 9.32 -7.64 2.01
CA ILE A 19 8.60 -7.49 3.28
C ILE A 19 7.59 -6.35 3.19
N SER A 20 7.99 -5.20 2.64
CA SER A 20 7.10 -4.06 2.38
C SER A 20 5.94 -4.44 1.45
N VAL A 21 6.20 -5.22 0.41
CA VAL A 21 5.15 -5.76 -0.49
C VAL A 21 4.17 -6.65 0.27
N LYS A 22 4.65 -7.57 1.12
CA LYS A 22 3.79 -8.40 1.97
C LYS A 22 2.94 -7.55 2.92
N SER A 23 3.53 -6.55 3.57
CA SER A 23 2.78 -5.62 4.44
C SER A 23 1.67 -4.90 3.69
N ALA A 24 1.91 -4.44 2.46
CA ALA A 24 0.89 -3.78 1.65
C ALA A 24 -0.25 -4.71 1.24
N GLN A 25 0.03 -6.00 1.00
CA GLN A 25 -1.00 -7.01 0.75
C GLN A 25 -1.91 -7.20 1.97
N GLU A 26 -1.36 -7.25 3.17
CA GLU A 26 -2.15 -7.38 4.40
C GLU A 26 -2.99 -6.14 4.67
N VAL A 27 -2.46 -4.94 4.41
CA VAL A 27 -3.23 -3.69 4.46
C VAL A 27 -4.38 -3.74 3.46
N ALA A 28 -4.14 -4.17 2.22
CA ALA A 28 -5.17 -4.26 1.20
C ALA A 28 -6.30 -5.23 1.55
N GLN A 29 -5.98 -6.34 2.23
CA GLN A 29 -6.97 -7.33 2.65
C GLN A 29 -7.86 -6.84 3.80
N HIS A 30 -7.36 -5.98 4.68
CA HIS A 30 -8.06 -5.59 5.92
C HIS A 30 -8.53 -4.14 5.94
N LEU A 31 -8.20 -3.33 4.93
CA LEU A 31 -8.64 -1.94 4.84
C LEU A 31 -10.16 -1.87 4.65
N ASP A 32 -10.81 -1.06 5.49
CA ASP A 32 -12.23 -0.74 5.34
C ASP A 32 -12.47 0.12 4.09
N VAL A 33 -12.94 -0.52 3.02
CA VAL A 33 -13.22 0.12 1.72
C VAL A 33 -14.53 0.91 1.67
N GLU A 34 -15.38 0.79 2.70
CA GLU A 34 -16.56 1.65 2.87
C GLU A 34 -16.14 3.01 3.42
N LYS A 35 -15.09 3.05 4.24
CA LYS A 35 -14.51 4.28 4.80
C LYS A 35 -13.42 4.90 3.94
N TYR A 36 -12.59 4.07 3.28
CA TYR A 36 -11.38 4.51 2.58
C TYR A 36 -11.42 4.17 1.08
N GLU A 37 -10.81 5.04 0.28
CA GLU A 37 -10.51 4.81 -1.14
C GLU A 37 -8.99 4.68 -1.30
N PRO A 38 -8.44 3.46 -1.39
CA PRO A 38 -6.99 3.26 -1.46
C PRO A 38 -6.42 3.51 -2.86
N PHE A 39 -5.23 4.11 -2.90
CA PHE A 39 -4.39 4.27 -4.08
C PHE A 39 -3.02 3.64 -3.80
N TYR A 40 -2.72 2.53 -4.48
CA TYR A 40 -1.50 1.77 -4.28
C TYR A 40 -0.39 2.28 -5.19
N VAL A 41 0.75 2.66 -4.60
CA VAL A 41 1.94 3.13 -5.32
C VAL A 41 3.12 2.23 -4.95
N GLY A 42 3.45 1.31 -5.86
CA GLY A 42 4.62 0.45 -5.72
C GLY A 42 5.88 1.19 -6.17
N ILE A 43 6.90 1.20 -5.32
CA ILE A 43 8.24 1.68 -5.65
C ILE A 43 9.09 0.45 -5.98
N THR A 44 9.80 0.47 -7.10
CA THR A 44 10.59 -0.69 -7.53
C THR A 44 11.84 -0.86 -6.68
N THR A 45 12.54 -1.98 -6.82
CA THR A 45 13.86 -2.16 -6.20
C THR A 45 14.92 -1.20 -6.74
N SER A 46 14.66 -0.53 -7.88
CA SER A 46 15.52 0.51 -8.46
C SER A 46 15.06 1.95 -8.15
N GLY A 47 14.00 2.13 -7.36
CA GLY A 47 13.34 3.42 -7.11
C GLY A 47 12.11 3.64 -7.98
#